data_AF-A0A348RZ86-F1
#
_entry.id   AF-A0A348RZ86-F1
#
_cell.length_a   1.000
_cell.length_b   1.000
_cell.length_c   1.000
_cell.angle_alpha   90.00
_cell.angle_beta   90.00
_cell.angle_gamma   90.00
#
_symmetry.space_group_name_H-M   'P 1'
#
loop_
_entity.id
_entity.type
_entity.pdbx_description
1 polymer ?
#
loop_
_entity_poly.entity_id
_entity_poly.type
_entity_poly.pdbx_seq_one_letter_code
_entity_poly.pdbx_strand_id
1 'polypeptide(L)' 'MNIAASILEIAVIGLGIAVMLADLWLPREKKIWLGYAAAAGLALILFGSFSMS' A
#
# COMPACT_ATOMS: atom_id res chain seq x y z
N MET A 1 9.18 -20.17 -8.68
CA MET A 1 8.79 -18.86 -8.12
C MET A 1 7.50 -19.06 -7.34
N ASN A 2 7.45 -18.60 -6.08
CA ASN A 2 6.24 -18.75 -5.27
C ASN A 2 5.23 -17.66 -5.67
N ILE A 3 4.11 -18.08 -6.26
CA ILE A 3 3.06 -17.19 -6.77
C ILE A 3 2.49 -16.29 -5.66
N ALA A 4 2.40 -16.81 -4.44
CA ALA A 4 1.91 -16.05 -3.28
C ALA A 4 2.86 -14.90 -2.91
N ALA A 5 4.17 -15.13 -2.96
CA ALA A 5 5.16 -14.09 -2.69
C ALA A 5 5.12 -12.98 -3.76
N SER A 6 5.00 -13.36 -5.04
CA SER A 6 4.91 -12.40 -6.14
C SER A 6 3.65 -11.53 -6.11
N ILE A 7 2.52 -12.07 -5.63
CA ILE A 7 1.30 -11.29 -5.41
C ILE A 7 1.51 -10.20 -4.36
N LEU A 8 2.21 -10.51 -3.27
CA LEU A 8 2.47 -9.54 -2.21
C LEU A 8 3.36 -8.40 -2.69
N GLU A 9 4.41 -8.72 -3.44
CA GLU A 9 5.33 -7.74 -4.02
C GLU A 9 4.59 -6.78 -4.96
N ILE A 10 3.74 -7.31 -5.85
CA ILE A 10 2.93 -6.50 -6.76
C ILE A 10 1.95 -5.60 -5.98
N ALA A 11 1.31 -6.12 -4.93
CA ALA A 11 0.39 -5.36 -4.11
C ALA A 11 1.08 -4.20 -3.38
N VAL A 12 2.27 -4.42 -2.80
CA VAL A 12 3.06 -3.39 -2.12
C VAL A 12 3.54 -2.32 -3.11
N ILE A 13 4.05 -2.73 -4.28
CA ILE A 13 4.48 -1.82 -5.33
C ILE A 13 3.30 -0.98 -5.83
N GLY A 14 2.16 -1.62 -6.12
CA GLY A 14 0.94 -0.94 -6.55
C GLY A 14 0.44 0.08 -5.53
N LEU A 15 0.45 -0.27 -4.24
CA LEU A 15 0.09 0.64 -3.16
C LEU A 15 1.06 1.83 -3.09
N GLY A 16 2.37 1.60 -3.19
CA GLY A 16 3.38 2.66 -3.20
C GLY A 16 3.20 3.64 -4.35
N ILE A 17 2.95 3.13 -5.56
CA ILE A 17 2.65 3.96 -6.75
C ILE A 17 1.37 4.76 -6.53
N ALA A 18 0.30 4.14 -6.02
CA ALA A 18 -0.97 4.82 -5.76
C ALA A 18 -0.82 5.95 -4.73
N VAL A 19 -0.07 5.71 -3.65
CA VAL A 19 0.23 6.72 -2.63
C VAL A 19 1.05 7.86 -3.22
N MET A 20 2.09 7.56 -4.01
CA MET A 20 2.95 8.58 -4.62
C MET A 20 2.18 9.44 -5.64
N LEU A 21 1.31 8.80 -6.44
CA LEU A 21 0.38 9.52 -7.32
C LEU A 21 -0.58 10.38 -6.51
N ALA A 22 -1.17 9.86 -5.45
CA ALA A 22 -2.06 10.66 -4.62
C ALA A 22 -1.34 11.81 -3.90
N ASP A 23 -0.06 11.66 -3.53
CA ASP A 23 0.77 12.74 -2.95
C ASP A 23 1.00 13.90 -3.93
N LEU A 24 1.11 13.61 -5.23
CA LEU A 24 1.30 14.62 -6.28
C LEU A 24 0.10 15.57 -6.42
N TRP A 25 -1.11 15.08 -6.15
CA TRP A 25 -2.35 15.85 -6.33
C TRP A 25 -2.90 16.42 -5.01
N LEU A 26 -2.39 16.00 -3.84
CA LEU A 26 -2.93 16.41 -2.55
C LEU A 26 -2.28 17.71 -2.01
N PRO A 27 -3.08 18.70 -1.60
CA PRO A 27 -2.57 19.87 -0.88
C PRO A 27 -1.96 19.46 0.47
N ARG A 28 -0.95 20.22 0.92
CA ARG A 28 -0.10 19.92 2.09
C ARG A 28 -0.89 19.65 3.37
N GLU A 29 -2.06 20.26 3.51
CA GLU A 29 -3.00 20.12 4.62
C GLU A 29 -3.62 18.71 4.71
N LYS A 30 -3.77 18.02 3.56
CA LYS A 30 -4.35 16.67 3.50
C LYS A 30 -3.30 15.55 3.44
N LYS A 31 -2.01 15.88 3.35
CA LYS A 31 -0.93 14.87 3.31
C LYS A 31 -0.90 13.96 4.54
N ILE A 32 -1.39 14.42 5.69
CA ILE A 32 -1.47 13.57 6.88
C ILE A 32 -2.43 12.38 6.67
N TRP A 33 -3.55 12.61 5.98
CA TRP A 33 -4.52 11.58 5.63
C TRP A 33 -3.96 10.58 4.63
N LEU A 34 -3.06 11.04 3.75
CA LEU A 34 -2.35 10.17 2.83
C LEU A 34 -1.43 9.19 3.56
N GLY A 35 -0.71 9.66 4.59
CA GLY A 35 0.09 8.81 5.45
C GLY A 35 -0.74 7.75 6.18
N TYR A 36 -1.90 8.14 6.72
CA TYR A 36 -2.83 7.20 7.34
C TYR A 36 -3.39 6.18 6.35
N ALA A 37 -3.74 6.60 5.14
CA ALA A 37 -4.23 5.71 4.08
C ALA A 37 -3.14 4.70 3.64
N ALA A 38 -1.89 5.16 3.51
CA ALA A 38 -0.75 4.30 3.19
C ALA A 38 -0.50 3.26 4.30
N ALA A 39 -0.51 3.69 5.57
CA ALA A 39 -0.34 2.80 6.71
C ALA A 39 -1.47 1.76 6.81
N ALA A 40 -2.72 2.17 6.58
CA ALA A 40 -3.86 1.26 6.55
C ALA A 40 -3.76 0.25 5.40
N GLY A 41 -3.38 0.68 4.20
CA GLY A 41 -3.16 -0.19 3.05
C GLY A 41 -2.05 -1.22 3.30
N LEU A 42 -0.93 -0.81 3.90
CA LEU A 42 0.15 -1.72 4.28
C LEU A 42 -0.29 -2.73 5.32
N ALA A 43 -1.06 -2.31 6.34
CA ALA A 43 -1.61 -3.22 7.34
C ALA A 43 -2.52 -4.28 6.70
N LEU A 44 -3.39 -3.89 5.75
CA LEU A 44 -4.24 -4.83 5.02
C LEU A 44 -3.43 -5.85 4.20
N ILE A 45 -2.40 -5.39 3.48
CA ILE A 45 -1.51 -6.30 2.74
C ILE A 45 -0.79 -7.26 3.69
N LEU A 46 -0.33 -6.77 4.83
CA LEU A 46 0.35 -7.57 5.85
C LEU A 46 -0.59 -8.63 6.45
N PHE A 47 -1.80 -8.25 6.87
CA PHE A 47 -2.79 -9.19 7.39
C PHE A 47 -3.23 -10.21 6.33
N GLY A 48 -3.40 -9.77 5.07
CA GLY A 48 -3.66 -10.66 3.95
C GLY A 48 -2.54 -11.68 3.74
N SER A 49 -1.28 -11.28 3.92
CA SER A 49 -0.12 -12.17 3.85
C SER A 49 -0.21 -13.31 4.87
N PHE A 50 -0.52 -13.01 6.13
CA PHE A 50 -0.68 -14.01 7.19
C PHE A 50 -1.89 -14.93 6.99
N SER A 51 -2.92 -14.49 6.27
CA SER A 51 -4.06 -15.33 5.93
C SER A 51 -3.79 -16.25 4.73
N MET A 52 -2.80 -15.92 3.91
CA MET A 52 -2.48 -16.63 2.67
C MET A 52 -1.22 -17.52 2.80
N SER A 53 -0.52 -17.42 3.93
CA SER A 53 0.59 -18.28 4.38
C SER A 53 0.11 -19.54 5.07
#